data_AF-A0A9Q0Y8U6-F1
#
_entry.id   AF-A0A9Q0Y8U6-F1
#
_cell.length_a   1.000
_cell.length_b   1.000
_cell.length_c   1.000
_cell.angle_alpha   90.00
_cell.angle_beta   90.00
_cell.angle_gamma   90.00
#
_symmetry.space_group_name_H-M   'P 1'
#
loop_
_entity.id
_entity.type
_entity.pdbx_description
1 polymer ?
#
loop_
_entity_poly.entity_id
_entity_poly.type
_entity_poly.pdbx_seq_one_letter_code
_entity_poly.pdbx_strand_id
1 'polypeptide(L)'
;IRFENLYEVKRRFHWGAIIALSVIAICSAMAMIGAVLWSWPLDTTGGSINFITLINWTVIILYNYFSAMLVGPGYIPIGWEPENTHACMYLQY
;
A
#
# COMPACT_ATOMS: atom_id res chain seq x y z
N ILE A 1 30.35 1.35 -1.96
CA ILE A 1 28.87 1.51 -1.80
C ILE A 1 28.33 0.10 -1.65
N ARG A 2 27.98 -0.26 -0.41
CA ARG A 2 27.93 -1.64 0.10
C ARG A 2 26.59 -2.31 -0.21
N PHE A 3 26.64 -3.60 -0.54
CA PHE A 3 25.55 -4.46 -1.03
C PHE A 3 24.36 -4.70 -0.05
N GLU A 4 24.23 -3.91 1.02
CA GLU A 4 23.12 -3.99 1.99
C GLU A 4 21.75 -3.63 1.37
N ASN A 5 21.72 -2.76 0.37
CA ASN A 5 20.44 -2.33 -0.22
C ASN A 5 19.71 -3.43 -1.01
N LEU A 6 20.40 -4.47 -1.49
CA LEU A 6 19.79 -5.44 -2.40
C LEU A 6 18.94 -6.49 -1.70
N TYR A 7 19.28 -6.92 -0.47
CA TYR A 7 18.45 -7.87 0.27
C TYR A 7 17.18 -7.20 0.82
N GLU A 8 17.28 -5.93 1.23
CA GLU A 8 16.15 -5.08 1.62
C GLU A 8 15.17 -4.88 0.46
N VAL A 9 15.67 -4.62 -0.75
CA VAL A 9 14.85 -4.46 -1.97
C VAL A 9 14.24 -5.79 -2.41
N LYS A 10 15.01 -6.89 -2.37
CA LYS A 10 14.52 -8.24 -2.73
C LYS A 10 13.45 -8.77 -1.77
N ARG A 11 13.48 -8.35 -0.50
CA ARG A 11 12.42 -8.64 0.49
C ARG A 11 11.21 -7.73 0.35
N ARG A 12 11.41 -6.45 0.00
CA ARG A 12 10.31 -5.50 -0.21
C ARG A 12 9.48 -5.84 -1.47
N PHE A 13 10.11 -6.33 -2.53
CA PHE A 13 9.40 -6.88 -3.70
C PHE A 13 9.05 -8.38 -3.54
N HIS A 14 8.40 -8.76 -2.43
CA HIS A 14 7.68 -10.04 -2.39
C HIS A 14 6.51 -10.01 -3.38
N TRP A 15 6.10 -11.18 -3.88
CA TRP A 15 4.93 -11.32 -4.75
C TRP A 15 3.69 -10.59 -4.20
N GLY A 16 3.49 -10.60 -2.88
CA GLY A 16 2.41 -9.87 -2.23
C GLY A 16 2.43 -8.37 -2.50
N ALA A 17 3.62 -7.76 -2.59
CA ALA A 17 3.73 -6.33 -2.86
C ALA A 17 3.39 -5.96 -4.30
N ILE A 18 3.86 -6.78 -5.25
CA ILE A 18 3.54 -6.63 -6.67
C ILE A 18 2.04 -6.84 -6.90
N ILE A 19 1.46 -7.87 -6.26
CA ILE A 19 0.02 -8.17 -6.35
C ILE A 19 -0.82 -7.04 -5.75
N ALA A 20 -0.41 -6.48 -4.59
CA ALA A 20 -1.13 -5.34 -4.01
C ALA A 20 -1.11 -4.12 -4.93
N LEU A 21 0.05 -3.79 -5.50
CA LEU A 21 0.18 -2.68 -6.45
C LEU A 21 -0.64 -2.90 -7.72
N SER A 22 -0.66 -4.13 -8.26
CA SER A 22 -1.46 -4.43 -9.45
C SER A 22 -2.96 -4.34 -9.17
N VAL A 23 -3.43 -4.79 -8.01
CA VAL A 23 -4.83 -4.63 -7.59
C VAL A 23 -5.19 -3.15 -7.43
N ILE A 24 -4.36 -2.36 -6.74
CA ILE A 24 -4.59 -0.92 -6.56
C ILE A 24 -4.70 -0.22 -7.93
N ALA A 25 -3.79 -0.56 -8.85
CA ALA A 25 -3.78 0.03 -10.20
C ALA A 25 -5.03 -0.35 -11.00
N ILE A 26 -5.40 -1.64 -11.03
CA ILE A 26 -6.57 -2.12 -11.79
C ILE A 26 -7.85 -1.54 -11.21
N CYS A 27 -8.04 -1.58 -9.88
CA CYS A 27 -9.22 -1.02 -9.23
C CYS A 27 -9.33 0.48 -9.47
N SER A 28 -8.22 1.23 -9.37
CA SER A 28 -8.21 2.67 -9.62
C SER A 28 -8.52 2.99 -11.08
N ALA A 29 -7.94 2.24 -12.03
CA ALA A 29 -8.20 2.40 -13.45
C ALA A 29 -9.67 2.12 -13.78
N MET A 30 -10.23 1.03 -13.28
CA MET A 30 -11.64 0.70 -13.48
C MET A 30 -12.58 1.73 -12.85
N ALA A 31 -12.25 2.26 -11.67
CA ALA A 31 -13.02 3.33 -11.04
C ALA A 31 -12.99 4.62 -11.86
N MET A 32 -11.83 5.01 -12.40
CA MET A 32 -11.70 6.18 -13.27
C MET A 32 -12.43 5.99 -14.61
N ILE A 33 -12.31 4.82 -15.24
CA ILE A 33 -13.01 4.49 -16.48
C ILE A 33 -14.53 4.50 -16.24
N GLY A 34 -15.00 3.90 -15.15
CA GLY A 34 -16.42 3.93 -14.76
C GLY A 34 -16.91 5.34 -14.46
N ALA A 35 -16.07 6.18 -13.84
CA ALA A 35 -16.41 7.58 -13.60
C ALA A 35 -16.60 8.34 -14.92
N VAL A 36 -15.69 8.18 -15.89
CA VAL A 36 -15.74 8.86 -17.19
C VAL A 36 -16.86 8.33 -18.09
N LEU A 37 -17.08 7.00 -18.11
CA LEU A 37 -18.05 6.38 -19.01
C LEU A 37 -19.48 6.39 -18.47
N TRP A 38 -19.65 6.27 -17.15
CA TRP A 38 -20.96 6.09 -16.52
C TRP A 38 -21.40 7.28 -15.65
N SER A 39 -20.45 7.97 -15.01
CA SER A 39 -20.75 8.98 -13.98
C SER A 39 -20.50 10.39 -14.46
N TRP A 40 -21.45 10.91 -15.26
CA TRP A 40 -21.47 12.29 -15.79
C TRP A 40 -20.27 12.64 -16.70
N PRO A 41 -20.45 13.42 -17.78
CA PRO A 41 -19.32 13.93 -18.55
C PRO A 41 -18.41 14.76 -17.62
N LEU A 42 -17.10 14.66 -17.84
CA LEU A 42 -16.11 15.51 -17.16
C LEU A 42 -16.37 17.01 -17.33
N ASP A 43 -17.18 17.38 -18.32
CA ASP A 43 -17.65 18.74 -18.59
C ASP A 43 -18.58 19.29 -17.49
N THR A 44 -19.15 18.42 -16.67
CA THR A 44 -19.96 18.84 -15.52
C THR A 44 -19.09 19.03 -14.29
N THR A 45 -19.32 20.10 -13.54
CA THR A 45 -18.59 20.40 -12.31
C THR A 45 -18.61 19.24 -11.30
N GLY A 46 -19.75 18.54 -11.19
CA GLY A 46 -19.89 17.36 -10.34
C GLY A 46 -19.04 16.18 -10.80
N GLY A 47 -18.97 15.92 -12.12
CA GLY A 47 -18.12 14.89 -12.70
C GLY A 47 -16.63 15.18 -12.48
N SER A 48 -16.20 16.44 -12.67
CA SER A 48 -14.81 16.83 -12.43
C SER A 48 -14.41 16.67 -10.96
N ILE A 49 -15.27 17.07 -10.02
CA ILE A 49 -15.01 16.91 -8.57
C ILE A 49 -14.87 15.43 -8.20
N ASN A 50 -15.77 14.57 -8.71
CA ASN A 50 -15.71 13.14 -8.46
C ASN A 50 -14.40 12.54 -9.00
N PHE A 51 -14.02 12.89 -10.23
CA PHE A 51 -12.78 12.41 -10.84
C PHE A 51 -11.52 12.86 -10.08
N ILE A 52 -11.45 14.14 -9.68
CA ILE A 52 -10.36 14.66 -8.84
C ILE A 52 -10.30 13.94 -7.50
N THR A 53 -11.45 13.65 -6.89
CA THR A 53 -11.53 12.91 -5.62
C THR A 53 -10.98 11.49 -5.77
N LEU A 54 -11.34 10.79 -6.85
CA LEU A 54 -10.82 9.45 -7.14
C LEU A 54 -9.30 9.45 -7.32
N ILE A 55 -8.74 10.42 -8.05
CA ILE A 55 -7.27 10.56 -8.19
C ILE A 55 -6.62 10.79 -6.83
N ASN A 56 -7.17 11.70 -6.01
CA ASN A 56 -6.64 11.98 -4.67
C ASN A 56 -6.66 10.72 -3.79
N TRP A 57 -7.74 9.95 -3.81
CA TRP A 57 -7.82 8.69 -3.07
C TRP A 57 -6.82 7.65 -3.53
N THR A 58 -6.60 7.50 -4.85
CA THR A 58 -5.55 6.61 -5.36
C THR A 58 -4.17 7.01 -4.84
N VAL A 59 -3.86 8.30 -4.80
CA VAL A 59 -2.58 8.80 -4.23
C VAL A 59 -2.47 8.50 -2.74
N ILE A 60 -3.54 8.72 -1.97
CA ILE A 60 -3.56 8.42 -0.52
C ILE A 60 -3.38 6.92 -0.27
N ILE A 61 -4.03 6.05 -1.04
CA ILE A 61 -3.88 4.60 -0.93
C ILE A 61 -2.43 4.19 -1.19
N LEU A 62 -1.84 4.67 -2.28
CA LEU A 62 -0.43 4.38 -2.61
C LEU A 62 0.52 4.89 -1.53
N TYR A 63 0.30 6.10 -1.02
CA TYR A 63 1.11 6.67 0.06
C TYR A 63 1.07 5.80 1.32
N ASN A 64 -0.13 5.44 1.79
CA ASN A 64 -0.28 4.59 2.97
C ASN A 64 0.32 3.20 2.74
N TYR A 65 0.14 2.65 1.54
CA TYR A 65 0.70 1.37 1.16
C TYR A 65 2.24 1.39 1.20
N PHE A 66 2.88 2.38 0.58
CA PHE A 66 4.34 2.52 0.61
C PHE A 66 4.85 2.85 2.02
N SER A 67 4.12 3.66 2.80
CA SER A 67 4.45 3.94 4.20
C SER A 67 4.46 2.65 5.02
N ALA A 68 3.43 1.82 4.92
CA ALA A 68 3.38 0.52 5.60
C ALA A 68 4.46 -0.47 5.10
N MET A 69 4.77 -0.44 3.80
CA MET A 69 5.76 -1.32 3.19
C MET A 69 7.22 -0.92 3.51
N LEU A 70 7.49 0.38 3.65
CA LEU A 70 8.83 0.92 3.90
C LEU A 70 9.13 1.15 5.39
N VAL A 71 8.12 1.58 6.16
CA VAL A 71 8.20 2.01 7.58
C VAL A 71 7.40 1.08 8.50
N GLY A 72 6.86 -0.03 7.97
CA GLY A 72 6.20 -1.05 8.78
C GLY A 72 7.10 -1.54 9.94
N PRO A 73 6.51 -2.15 10.99
CA PRO A 73 7.08 -2.32 12.34
C PRO A 73 8.36 -3.18 12.47
N GLY A 74 9.10 -3.41 11.39
CA GLY A 74 10.28 -4.25 11.36
C GLY A 74 9.91 -5.72 11.45
N TYR A 75 10.85 -6.57 11.05
CA TYR A 75 10.72 -8.01 11.20
C TYR A 75 11.28 -8.41 12.56
N ILE A 76 10.56 -9.25 13.29
CA ILE A 76 11.04 -9.88 14.52
C ILE A 76 12.14 -10.86 14.13
N PRO A 77 13.42 -10.64 14.51
CA PRO A 77 14.50 -11.53 14.09
C PRO A 77 14.28 -12.96 14.62
N ILE A 78 14.79 -13.95 13.89
CA ILE A 78 14.70 -15.36 14.29
C ILE A 78 15.39 -15.51 15.66
N GLY A 79 14.66 -15.99 16.65
CA GLY A 79 15.15 -16.13 18.03
C GLY A 79 14.97 -14.87 18.90
N TRP A 80 14.23 -13.87 18.42
CA TRP A 80 13.84 -12.74 19.26
C TRP A 80 12.88 -13.18 20.37
N GLU A 81 13.18 -12.76 21.59
CA GLU A 81 12.33 -12.88 22.76
C GLU A 81 12.27 -11.49 23.43
N PRO A 82 11.10 -11.05 23.92
CA PRO A 82 11.01 -9.79 24.63
C PRO A 82 11.89 -9.80 25.89
N GLU A 83 12.60 -8.70 26.18
CA GLU A 83 13.44 -8.58 27.39
C GLU A 83 12.66 -8.83 28.68
N ASN A 84 11.37 -8.49 28.69
CA ASN A 84 10.48 -8.83 29.77
C ASN A 84 9.77 -10.14 29.46
N THR A 85 10.13 -11.19 30.19
CA THR A 85 9.53 -12.53 30.07
C THR A 85 8.02 -12.53 30.33
N HIS A 86 7.48 -11.57 31.10
CA HIS A 86 6.03 -11.42 31.26
C HIS A 86 5.33 -10.94 29.99
N ALA A 87 6.03 -10.26 29.08
CA ALA A 87 5.46 -9.82 27.81
C ALA A 87 5.24 -10.97 26.81
N CYS A 88 5.84 -12.14 27.06
CA CYS A 88 5.59 -13.35 26.26
C CYS A 88 4.10 -13.76 26.28
N MET A 89 3.35 -13.43 27.33
CA MET A 89 1.91 -13.73 27.39
C MET A 89 1.07 -12.99 26.34
N TYR A 90 1.60 -11.92 25.75
CA TYR A 90 0.95 -11.14 24.70
C TYR A 90 1.41 -11.51 23.29
N LEU A 91 2.34 -12.47 23.14
CA LEU A 91 2.76 -12.96 21.84
C LEU A 91 1.62 -13.74 21.19
N GLN A 92 1.42 -13.49 19.89
CA GLN A 92 0.48 -14.26 19.07
C GLN A 92 1.20 -15.55 18.63
N TYR A 93 0.80 -16.69 19.18
CA TYR A 93 1.31 -18.04 18.84
C TYR A 93 0.46 -18.71 17.74
#